data_AF-A0A357ALG3-F1
#
_entry.id   AF-A0A357ALG3-F1
#
_cell.length_a   1.000
_cell.length_b   1.000
_cell.length_c   1.000
_cell.angle_alpha   90.00
_cell.angle_beta   90.00
_cell.angle_gamma   90.00
#
_symmetry.space_group_name_H-M   'P 1'
#
loop_
_entity.id
_entity.type
_entity.pdbx_description
1 polymer ?
#
loop_
_entity_poly.entity_id
_entity_poly.type
_entity_poly.pdbx_seq_one_letter_code
_entity_poly.pdbx_strand_id
1 'polypeptide(L)'
;MSFSLDVKSELTRIEEPDIHLKVHELSGFIRTGLTLRNYQGTKRILFVTENATLIRHLFSLVKEIYHDTPEVTMLKTRRFRNHAIYRLEFTRLMQKGGAGLVKKMGISLSEDGEKLIYEPYAIKSRNGKRAYLRGGFLATGSISDPESSYHLEITFPNRLLAEEYISHLKTFGISPRLIIRKSHYL
;
A
#
# COMPACT_ATOMS: atom_id res chain seq x y z
N MET A 1 -10.72 17.31 -9.17
CA MET A 1 -10.15 16.13 -8.49
C MET A 1 -11.07 14.95 -8.78
N SER A 2 -10.60 13.71 -8.72
CA SER A 2 -11.50 12.56 -8.89
C SER A 2 -12.11 12.18 -7.54
N PHE A 3 -13.34 11.65 -7.53
CA PHE A 3 -14.04 11.18 -6.33
C PHE A 3 -13.16 10.25 -5.47
N SER A 4 -12.44 9.33 -6.11
CA SER A 4 -11.45 8.45 -5.45
C SER A 4 -10.37 9.21 -4.66
N LEU A 5 -9.86 10.34 -5.18
CA LEU A 5 -8.85 11.13 -4.47
C LEU A 5 -9.42 11.82 -3.24
N ASP A 6 -10.69 12.24 -3.29
CA ASP A 6 -11.37 12.88 -2.16
C ASP A 6 -11.61 11.87 -1.04
N VAL A 7 -12.15 10.68 -1.38
CA VAL A 7 -12.31 9.57 -0.43
C VAL A 7 -10.97 9.16 0.21
N LYS A 8 -9.90 9.02 -0.59
CA LYS A 8 -8.57 8.70 -0.05
C LYS A 8 -8.05 9.81 0.88
N SER A 9 -8.29 11.07 0.54
CA SER A 9 -7.86 12.20 1.36
C SER A 9 -8.59 12.25 2.70
N GLU A 10 -9.87 11.89 2.72
CA GLU A 10 -10.65 11.74 3.97
C GLU A 10 -10.10 10.60 4.83
N LEU A 11 -9.87 9.42 4.24
CA LEU A 11 -9.36 8.25 4.96
C LEU A 11 -8.01 8.48 5.63
N THR A 12 -7.13 9.31 5.05
CA THR A 12 -5.84 9.67 5.66
C THR A 12 -5.94 10.59 6.88
N ARG A 13 -7.12 11.17 7.16
CA ARG A 13 -7.36 12.03 8.33
C ARG A 13 -7.94 11.27 9.52
N ILE A 14 -8.21 9.98 9.36
CA ILE A 14 -8.68 9.15 10.47
C ILE A 14 -7.55 9.04 11.50
N GLU A 15 -7.78 9.61 12.67
CA GLU A 15 -6.88 9.47 13.80
C GLU A 15 -7.02 8.07 14.39
N GLU A 16 -5.91 7.34 14.40
CA GLU A 16 -5.81 6.02 15.00
C GLU A 16 -4.77 6.09 16.12
N PRO A 17 -5.13 5.99 17.41
CA PRO A 17 -4.15 5.99 18.49
C PRO A 17 -3.47 4.63 18.70
N ASP A 18 -4.11 3.53 18.26
CA ASP A 18 -3.57 2.18 18.49
C ASP A 18 -2.46 1.83 17.48
N ILE A 19 -1.25 1.67 17.99
CA ILE A 19 -0.07 1.31 17.20
C ILE A 19 -0.24 -0.04 16.46
N HIS A 20 -0.98 -1.00 17.01
CA HIS A 20 -1.24 -2.27 16.35
C HIS A 20 -2.14 -2.09 15.12
N LEU A 21 -3.11 -1.17 15.18
CA LEU A 21 -3.95 -0.84 14.03
C LEU A 21 -3.16 -0.07 12.97
N LYS A 22 -2.27 0.84 13.37
CA LYS A 22 -1.32 1.49 12.45
C LYS A 22 -0.42 0.48 11.74
N VAL A 23 0.07 -0.54 12.46
CA VAL A 23 0.87 -1.63 11.86
C VAL A 23 0.07 -2.39 10.81
N HIS A 24 -1.20 -2.71 11.07
CA HIS A 24 -2.06 -3.36 10.08
C HIS A 24 -2.33 -2.49 8.85
N GLU A 25 -2.60 -1.20 9.05
CA GLU A 25 -2.77 -0.24 7.95
C GLU A 25 -1.50 -0.12 7.10
N LEU A 26 -0.36 0.08 7.74
CA LEU A 26 0.92 0.12 7.05
C LEU A 26 1.17 -1.19 6.28
N SER A 27 0.87 -2.35 6.87
CA SER A 27 1.01 -3.65 6.20
C SER A 27 0.17 -3.72 4.93
N GLY A 28 -1.08 -3.25 4.98
CA GLY A 28 -1.95 -3.15 3.80
C GLY A 28 -1.35 -2.24 2.72
N PHE A 29 -0.81 -1.08 3.12
CA PHE A 29 -0.13 -0.14 2.22
C PHE A 29 1.05 -0.79 1.49
N ILE A 30 1.99 -1.37 2.25
CA ILE A 30 3.25 -1.81 1.69
C ILE A 30 3.13 -3.14 0.94
N ARG A 31 2.23 -4.03 1.37
CA ARG A 31 2.00 -5.30 0.67
C ARG A 31 1.39 -5.08 -0.71
N THR A 32 0.53 -4.07 -0.85
CA THR A 32 -0.18 -3.80 -2.11
C THR A 32 0.56 -2.82 -3.01
N GLY A 33 1.21 -1.80 -2.44
CA GLY A 33 1.73 -0.66 -3.19
C GLY A 33 3.24 -0.61 -3.40
N LEU A 34 4.04 -1.47 -2.75
CA LEU A 34 5.48 -1.48 -2.99
C LEU A 34 5.82 -2.03 -4.38
N THR A 35 6.77 -1.37 -5.02
CA THR A 35 7.31 -1.80 -6.31
C THR A 35 8.82 -1.89 -6.24
N LEU A 36 9.36 -2.99 -6.78
CA LEU A 36 10.79 -3.12 -7.01
C LEU A 36 11.13 -2.53 -8.38
N ARG A 37 12.11 -1.61 -8.41
CA ARG A 37 12.58 -0.94 -9.63
C ARG A 37 14.09 -1.03 -9.72
N ASN A 38 14.59 -1.25 -10.92
CA ASN A 38 16.02 -1.14 -11.19
C ASN A 38 16.32 0.28 -11.67
N TYR A 39 17.19 0.99 -10.96
CA TYR A 39 17.67 2.32 -11.34
C TYR A 39 19.19 2.30 -11.43
N GLN A 40 19.73 2.41 -12.66
CA GLN A 40 21.17 2.42 -12.93
C GLN A 40 21.93 1.23 -12.30
N GLY A 41 21.34 0.02 -12.35
CA GLY A 41 21.93 -1.18 -11.76
C GLY A 41 21.68 -1.35 -10.25
N THR A 42 21.11 -0.34 -9.59
CA THR A 42 20.73 -0.42 -8.17
C THR A 42 19.24 -0.72 -8.03
N LYS A 43 18.92 -1.80 -7.31
CA LYS A 43 17.54 -2.14 -6.97
C LYS A 43 17.02 -1.19 -5.89
N ARG A 44 15.84 -0.62 -6.12
CA ARG A 44 15.14 0.25 -5.18
C ARG A 44 13.72 -0.24 -4.95
N ILE A 45 13.30 -0.23 -3.70
CA ILE A 45 11.94 -0.57 -3.29
C ILE A 45 11.21 0.75 -3.04
N LEU A 46 10.21 1.03 -3.85
CA LEU A 46 9.56 2.34 -3.92
C LEU A 46 8.06 2.20 -3.76
N PHE A 47 7.49 3.09 -2.97
CA PHE A 47 6.09 3.45 -3.05
C PHE A 47 5.96 4.73 -3.88
N VAL A 48 5.09 4.74 -4.89
CA VAL A 48 4.95 5.86 -5.83
C VAL A 48 3.49 6.29 -5.90
N THR A 49 3.24 7.59 -5.75
CA THR A 49 1.88 8.15 -5.82
C THR A 49 1.91 9.60 -6.31
N GLU A 50 0.79 10.05 -6.88
CA GLU A 50 0.55 11.47 -7.20
C GLU A 50 -0.18 12.20 -6.06
N ASN A 51 -0.65 11.46 -5.04
CA ASN A 51 -1.38 12.03 -3.91
C ASN A 51 -0.42 12.47 -2.79
N ALA A 52 -0.31 13.79 -2.61
CA ALA A 52 0.54 14.40 -1.58
C ALA A 52 0.09 14.10 -0.15
N THR A 53 -1.22 13.97 0.09
CA THR A 53 -1.76 13.66 1.42
C THR A 53 -1.44 12.22 1.79
N LEU A 54 -1.59 11.31 0.85
CA LEU A 54 -1.27 9.90 1.03
C LEU A 54 0.21 9.67 1.33
N ILE A 55 1.14 10.31 0.60
CA ILE A 55 2.57 10.12 0.87
C ILE A 55 2.98 10.66 2.25
N ARG A 56 2.36 11.76 2.71
CA ARG A 56 2.58 12.31 4.06
C ARG A 56 2.06 11.37 5.15
N HIS A 57 0.89 10.78 4.93
CA HIS A 57 0.32 9.77 5.85
C HIS A 57 1.24 8.55 5.94
N LEU A 58 1.63 7.98 4.79
CA LEU A 58 2.54 6.84 4.74
C LEU A 58 3.89 7.15 5.39
N PHE A 59 4.47 8.33 5.13
CA PHE A 59 5.70 8.78 5.80
C PHE A 59 5.56 8.80 7.33
N SER A 60 4.44 9.34 7.82
CA SER A 60 4.16 9.45 9.26
C SER A 60 4.02 8.07 9.90
N LEU A 61 3.28 7.16 9.26
CA LEU A 61 3.15 5.76 9.70
C LEU A 61 4.51 5.07 9.79
N VAL A 62 5.34 5.19 8.75
CA VAL A 62 6.67 4.55 8.73
C VAL A 62 7.57 5.13 9.82
N LYS A 63 7.60 6.46 9.97
CA LYS A 63 8.40 7.13 11.00
C LYS A 63 8.00 6.70 12.41
N GLU A 64 6.71 6.56 12.66
CA GLU A 64 6.20 6.16 13.96
C GLU A 64 6.47 4.67 14.28
N ILE A 65 6.28 3.78 13.30
CA ILE A 65 6.37 2.32 13.52
C ILE A 65 7.82 1.82 13.53
N TYR A 66 8.67 2.34 12.65
CA TYR A 66 10.05 1.86 12.53
C TYR A 66 11.04 2.69 13.34
N HIS A 67 10.61 3.85 13.85
CA HIS A 67 11.49 4.87 14.45
C HIS A 67 12.67 5.24 13.52
N ASP A 68 12.50 5.02 12.21
CA ASP A 68 13.47 5.32 11.16
C ASP A 68 12.83 6.33 10.20
N THR A 69 13.65 7.23 9.65
CA THR A 69 13.20 8.23 8.69
C THR A 69 13.37 7.67 7.28
N PRO A 70 12.29 7.23 6.61
CA PRO A 70 12.39 6.77 5.23
C PRO A 70 12.79 7.94 4.32
N GLU A 71 13.57 7.64 3.28
CA GLU A 71 13.98 8.65 2.31
C GLU A 71 12.78 9.00 1.41
N VAL A 72 12.31 10.24 1.51
CA VAL A 72 11.22 10.79 0.67
C VAL A 72 11.84 11.61 -0.46
N THR A 73 11.48 11.31 -1.70
CA THR A 73 11.86 12.13 -2.86
C THR A 73 10.62 12.61 -3.61
N MET A 74 10.53 13.90 -3.88
CA MET A 74 9.51 14.48 -4.75
C MET A 74 10.10 14.75 -6.12
N LEU A 75 9.42 14.28 -7.18
CA LEU A 75 9.80 14.53 -8.57
C LEU A 75 8.64 15.24 -9.28
N LYS A 76 8.91 16.41 -9.84
CA LYS A 76 7.97 17.08 -10.74
C LYS A 76 8.12 16.48 -12.13
N THR A 77 7.06 15.88 -12.66
CA THR A 77 7.07 15.40 -14.05
C THR A 77 6.61 16.50 -15.00
N ARG A 78 7.22 16.58 -16.18
CA ARG A 78 6.91 17.59 -17.21
C ARG A 78 5.95 17.10 -18.29
N ARG A 79 5.38 15.89 -18.19
CA ARG A 79 4.54 15.31 -19.26
C ARG A 79 3.04 15.45 -18.96
N PHE A 80 2.33 16.10 -19.89
CA PHE A 80 0.86 16.08 -20.08
C PHE A 80 -0.04 16.40 -18.87
N ARG A 81 0.34 17.48 -18.15
CA ARG A 81 -0.26 18.14 -16.97
C ARG A 81 0.76 18.08 -15.84
N ASN A 82 1.13 19.23 -15.28
CA ASN A 82 2.16 19.40 -14.24
C ASN A 82 1.80 18.70 -12.91
N HIS A 83 1.83 17.37 -12.88
CA HIS A 83 1.59 16.60 -11.66
C HIS A 83 2.92 16.22 -11.00
N ALA A 84 3.00 16.48 -9.70
CA ALA A 84 4.09 16.03 -8.86
C ALA A 84 3.90 14.54 -8.55
N ILE A 85 4.94 13.74 -8.78
CA ILE A 85 5.02 12.36 -8.34
C ILE A 85 5.86 12.32 -7.08
N TYR A 86 5.31 11.72 -6.04
CA TYR A 86 5.99 11.49 -4.78
C TYR A 86 6.48 10.06 -4.71
N ARG A 87 7.68 9.88 -4.17
CA ARG A 87 8.31 8.59 -3.96
C ARG A 87 8.77 8.46 -2.52
N LEU A 88 8.45 7.33 -1.91
CA LEU A 88 9.00 6.93 -0.63
C LEU A 88 9.85 5.67 -0.83
N GLU A 89 11.12 5.72 -0.42
CA GLU A 89 12.06 4.63 -0.60
C GLU A 89 12.17 3.75 0.65
N PHE A 90 11.95 2.46 0.46
CA PHE A 90 11.96 1.42 1.49
C PHE A 90 13.19 0.51 1.42
N THR A 91 14.11 0.73 0.47
CA THR A 91 15.29 -0.11 0.23
C THR A 91 16.10 -0.35 1.51
N ARG A 92 16.42 0.73 2.24
CA ARG A 92 17.19 0.65 3.49
C ARG A 92 16.45 -0.09 4.59
N LEU A 93 15.14 0.15 4.68
CA LEU A 93 14.28 -0.43 5.70
C LEU A 93 14.14 -1.95 5.51
N MET A 94 14.15 -2.41 4.25
CA MET A 94 14.14 -3.82 3.87
C MET A 94 15.50 -4.54 4.07
N GLN A 95 16.61 -3.80 4.10
CA GLN A 95 17.97 -4.35 4.20
C GLN A 95 18.58 -4.22 5.61
N LYS A 96 18.16 -3.25 6.42
CA LYS A 96 18.69 -2.95 7.76
C LYS A 96 17.66 -3.27 8.86
N GLY A 97 17.78 -2.67 10.05
CA GLY A 97 17.01 -2.98 11.27
C GLY A 97 15.47 -3.03 11.15
N GLY A 98 14.88 -2.51 10.06
CA GLY A 98 13.46 -2.67 9.74
C GLY A 98 13.07 -4.03 9.12
N ALA A 99 14.03 -4.82 8.67
CA ALA A 99 13.79 -6.09 7.96
C ALA A 99 12.98 -7.08 8.79
N GLY A 100 13.17 -7.11 10.11
CA GLY A 100 12.39 -7.96 11.02
C GLY A 100 10.91 -7.56 11.07
N LEU A 101 10.61 -6.27 11.06
CA LEU A 101 9.23 -5.76 11.05
C LEU A 101 8.57 -5.97 9.68
N VAL A 102 9.28 -5.73 8.58
CA VAL A 102 8.72 -6.00 7.24
C VAL A 102 8.49 -7.48 7.00
N LYS A 103 9.39 -8.34 7.48
CA LYS A 103 9.20 -9.78 7.46
C LYS A 103 7.99 -10.21 8.28
N LYS A 104 7.73 -9.58 9.44
CA LYS A 104 6.48 -9.79 10.20
C LYS A 104 5.23 -9.32 9.45
N MET A 105 5.37 -8.35 8.56
CA MET A 105 4.32 -7.95 7.61
C MET A 105 4.25 -8.87 6.38
N GLY A 106 5.00 -9.99 6.39
CA GLY A 106 5.00 -11.03 5.36
C GLY A 106 5.58 -10.59 4.03
N ILE A 107 6.52 -9.64 4.01
CA ILE A 107 7.23 -9.22 2.79
C ILE A 107 8.73 -9.49 2.96
N SER A 108 9.32 -10.06 1.92
CA SER A 108 10.77 -10.28 1.81
C SER A 108 11.23 -10.09 0.36
N LEU A 109 12.55 -10.10 0.15
CA LEU A 109 13.15 -10.17 -1.19
C LEU A 109 13.50 -11.62 -1.49
N SER A 110 13.42 -11.99 -2.77
CA SER A 110 13.99 -13.24 -3.27
C SER A 110 15.51 -13.28 -3.09
N GLU A 111 16.09 -14.48 -3.13
CA GLU A 111 17.54 -14.68 -2.94
C GLU A 111 18.37 -13.91 -3.97
N ASP A 112 17.88 -13.83 -5.21
CA ASP A 112 18.47 -13.03 -6.29
C ASP A 112 18.17 -11.52 -6.19
N GLY A 113 17.32 -11.10 -5.24
CA GLY A 113 16.90 -9.72 -5.05
C GLY A 113 16.02 -9.16 -6.18
N GLU A 114 15.48 -10.02 -7.05
CA GLU A 114 14.74 -9.62 -8.25
C GLU A 114 13.23 -9.51 -8.05
N LYS A 115 12.69 -10.05 -6.95
CA LYS A 115 11.25 -10.11 -6.69
C LYS A 115 10.92 -9.85 -5.22
N LEU A 116 9.77 -9.21 -5.00
CA LEU A 116 9.13 -9.21 -3.69
C LEU A 116 8.43 -10.56 -3.50
N ILE A 117 8.70 -11.20 -2.38
CA ILE A 117 8.05 -12.42 -1.93
C ILE A 117 7.02 -12.04 -0.86
N TYR A 118 5.85 -12.67 -0.93
CA TYR A 118 4.77 -12.46 0.01
C TYR A 118 4.47 -13.75 0.74
N GLU A 119 4.47 -13.68 2.07
CA GLU A 119 4.03 -14.74 2.97
C GLU A 119 2.67 -14.36 3.59
N PRO A 120 1.86 -15.34 4.05
CA PRO A 120 0.58 -15.06 4.68
C PRO A 120 0.70 -14.12 5.88
N TYR A 121 -0.20 -13.14 5.96
CA TYR A 121 -0.25 -12.17 7.05
C TYR A 121 -1.55 -12.33 7.84
N ALA A 122 -1.45 -12.96 9.01
CA ALA A 122 -2.62 -13.29 9.82
C ALA A 122 -3.13 -12.10 10.64
N ILE A 123 -4.41 -11.75 10.47
CA ILE A 123 -5.08 -10.71 11.25
C ILE A 123 -6.32 -11.30 11.94
N LYS A 124 -6.31 -11.32 13.27
CA LYS A 124 -7.41 -11.88 14.07
C LYS A 124 -8.53 -10.87 14.31
N SER A 125 -8.18 -9.64 14.69
CA SER A 125 -9.16 -8.65 15.13
C SER A 125 -9.92 -8.05 13.94
N ARG A 126 -11.21 -7.78 14.14
CA ARG A 126 -12.04 -7.10 13.12
C ARG A 126 -11.52 -5.70 12.81
N ASN A 127 -11.05 -4.96 13.82
CA ASN A 127 -10.46 -3.63 13.62
C ASN A 127 -9.13 -3.69 12.86
N GLY A 128 -8.28 -4.70 13.12
CA GLY A 128 -7.05 -4.91 12.36
C GLY A 128 -7.33 -5.18 10.88
N LYS A 129 -8.34 -6.01 10.58
CA LYS A 129 -8.77 -6.25 9.19
C LYS A 129 -9.25 -4.95 8.53
N ARG A 130 -10.01 -4.12 9.24
CA ARG A 130 -10.43 -2.80 8.73
C ARG A 130 -9.23 -1.91 8.41
N ALA A 131 -8.26 -1.83 9.32
CA ALA A 131 -7.05 -1.02 9.12
C ALA A 131 -6.23 -1.52 7.91
N TYR A 132 -6.05 -2.83 7.78
CA TYR A 132 -5.38 -3.45 6.63
C TYR A 132 -6.09 -3.14 5.30
N LEU A 133 -7.42 -3.29 5.27
CA LEU A 133 -8.24 -2.95 4.10
C LEU A 133 -8.10 -1.46 3.74
N ARG A 134 -8.12 -0.55 4.73
CA ARG A 134 -7.86 0.88 4.52
C ARG A 134 -6.50 1.12 3.87
N GLY A 135 -5.45 0.47 4.36
CA GLY A 135 -4.11 0.57 3.78
C GLY A 135 -4.03 0.12 2.32
N GLY A 136 -4.65 -1.02 1.99
CA GLY A 136 -4.69 -1.51 0.60
C GLY A 136 -5.50 -0.61 -0.34
N PHE A 137 -6.66 -0.11 0.11
CA PHE A 137 -7.45 0.85 -0.66
C PHE A 137 -6.70 2.16 -0.91
N LEU A 138 -6.04 2.71 0.11
CA LEU A 138 -5.22 3.90 -0.05
C LEU A 138 -4.12 3.66 -1.09
N ALA A 139 -3.39 2.55 -1.00
CA ALA A 139 -2.28 2.23 -1.89
C ALA A 139 -2.68 2.07 -3.36
N THR A 140 -3.59 1.15 -3.67
CA THR A 140 -3.88 0.73 -5.05
C THR A 140 -5.37 0.68 -5.38
N GLY A 141 -6.23 1.13 -4.47
CA GLY A 141 -7.68 1.16 -4.66
C GLY A 141 -8.16 2.31 -5.55
N SER A 142 -9.31 2.12 -6.18
CA SER A 142 -10.08 3.19 -6.79
C SER A 142 -11.57 2.97 -6.56
N ILE A 143 -12.33 4.08 -6.52
CA ILE A 143 -13.79 4.06 -6.38
C ILE A 143 -14.39 5.11 -7.31
N SER A 144 -15.44 4.73 -8.03
CA SER A 144 -16.23 5.63 -8.86
C SER A 144 -17.14 6.51 -8.01
N ASP A 145 -17.48 7.67 -8.55
CA ASP A 145 -18.57 8.48 -7.99
C ASP A 145 -19.87 7.65 -8.02
N PRO A 146 -20.54 7.43 -6.88
CA PRO A 146 -21.77 6.64 -6.82
C PRO A 146 -22.92 7.28 -7.63
N GLU A 147 -22.88 8.58 -7.93
CA GLU A 147 -23.84 9.21 -8.84
C GLU A 147 -23.66 8.75 -10.29
N SER A 148 -22.47 8.26 -10.65
CA SER A 148 -22.13 7.78 -11.99
C SER A 148 -22.14 6.26 -12.09
N SER A 149 -21.43 5.55 -11.21
CA SER A 149 -21.41 4.08 -11.19
C SER A 149 -20.97 3.51 -9.84
N TYR A 150 -21.49 2.33 -9.51
CA TYR A 150 -21.07 1.59 -8.32
C TYR A 150 -19.90 0.66 -8.65
N HIS A 151 -18.70 1.21 -8.63
CA HIS A 151 -17.47 0.46 -8.89
C HIS A 151 -16.39 0.76 -7.86
N LEU A 152 -15.85 -0.28 -7.25
CA LEU A 152 -14.66 -0.25 -6.40
C LEU A 152 -13.74 -1.37 -6.86
N GLU A 153 -12.46 -1.05 -7.04
CA GLU A 153 -11.43 -2.02 -7.42
C GLU A 153 -10.15 -1.79 -6.61
N ILE A 154 -9.38 -2.86 -6.38
CA ILE A 154 -8.06 -2.81 -5.75
C ILE A 154 -7.11 -3.63 -6.61
N THR A 155 -5.94 -3.08 -6.95
CA THR A 155 -4.94 -3.82 -7.74
C THR A 155 -3.91 -4.50 -6.85
N PHE A 156 -3.62 -5.77 -7.11
CA PHE A 156 -2.59 -6.55 -6.42
C PHE A 156 -1.55 -7.12 -7.39
N PRO A 157 -0.26 -7.12 -7.00
CA PRO A 157 0.82 -7.71 -7.80
C PRO A 157 0.90 -9.25 -7.67
N ASN A 158 0.20 -9.83 -6.71
CA ASN A 158 0.27 -11.26 -6.39
C ASN A 158 -1.11 -11.79 -5.97
N ARG A 159 -1.41 -13.04 -6.36
CA ARG A 159 -2.69 -13.71 -6.08
C ARG A 159 -2.96 -13.87 -4.59
N LEU A 160 -1.93 -14.22 -3.81
CA LEU A 160 -2.04 -14.40 -2.35
C LEU A 160 -2.63 -13.15 -1.70
N LEU A 161 -2.10 -11.98 -2.06
CA LEU A 161 -2.54 -10.70 -1.50
C LEU A 161 -4.00 -10.39 -1.83
N ALA A 162 -4.42 -10.69 -3.06
CA ALA A 162 -5.80 -10.51 -3.48
C ALA A 162 -6.74 -11.44 -2.68
N GLU A 163 -6.39 -12.72 -2.55
CA GLU A 163 -7.19 -13.70 -1.81
C GLU A 163 -7.27 -13.37 -0.30
N GLU A 164 -6.18 -12.90 0.30
CA GLU A 164 -6.17 -12.38 1.69
C GLU A 164 -7.11 -11.19 1.86
N TYR A 165 -7.02 -10.21 0.95
CA TYR A 165 -7.86 -9.02 0.99
C TYR A 165 -9.35 -9.37 0.84
N ILE A 166 -9.69 -10.29 -0.07
CA ILE A 166 -11.05 -10.84 -0.23
C ILE A 166 -11.52 -11.52 1.05
N SER A 167 -10.67 -12.32 1.69
CA SER A 167 -10.98 -12.99 2.96
C SER A 167 -11.30 -11.97 4.07
N HIS A 168 -10.55 -10.86 4.13
CA HIS A 168 -10.81 -9.79 5.07
C HIS A 168 -12.12 -9.06 4.78
N LEU A 169 -12.43 -8.77 3.51
CA LEU A 169 -13.71 -8.16 3.11
C LEU A 169 -14.93 -9.00 3.50
N LYS A 170 -14.84 -10.33 3.40
CA LYS A 170 -15.92 -11.24 3.82
C LYS A 170 -16.29 -11.11 5.30
N THR A 171 -15.34 -10.69 6.16
CA THR A 171 -15.63 -10.41 7.59
C THR A 171 -16.60 -9.22 7.76
N PHE A 172 -16.74 -8.38 6.74
CA PHE A 172 -17.66 -7.24 6.71
C PHE A 172 -18.90 -7.50 5.83
N GLY A 173 -19.13 -8.74 5.40
CA GLY A 173 -20.27 -9.10 4.53
C GLY A 173 -20.08 -8.68 3.08
N ILE A 174 -18.87 -8.29 2.67
CA ILE A 174 -18.56 -7.86 1.31
C ILE A 174 -17.95 -9.05 0.55
N SER A 175 -18.59 -9.44 -0.56
CA SER A 175 -18.14 -10.54 -1.42
C SER A 175 -17.69 -10.02 -2.79
N PRO A 176 -16.41 -9.59 -2.93
CA PRO A 176 -15.87 -9.13 -4.19
C PRO A 176 -15.63 -10.28 -5.18
N ARG A 177 -15.43 -9.94 -6.46
CA ARG A 177 -14.97 -10.87 -7.50
C ARG A 177 -13.49 -10.63 -7.78
N LEU A 178 -12.73 -11.70 -7.97
CA LEU A 178 -11.33 -11.64 -8.41
C LEU A 178 -11.26 -11.67 -9.94
N ILE A 179 -10.62 -10.67 -10.55
CA ILE A 179 -10.42 -10.57 -12.01
C ILE A 179 -8.92 -10.53 -12.30
N ILE A 180 -8.48 -11.21 -13.36
CA ILE A 180 -7.08 -11.17 -13.80
C ILE A 180 -6.99 -10.28 -15.03
N ARG A 181 -6.16 -9.23 -14.96
CA ARG A 181 -5.96 -8.27 -16.06
C ARG A 181 -4.48 -7.90 -16.20
N LYS A 182 -3.88 -8.14 -17.38
CA LYS A 182 -2.48 -7.80 -17.68
C LYS A 182 -1.50 -8.24 -16.57
N SER A 183 -1.63 -9.50 -16.13
CA SER A 183 -0.82 -10.10 -15.06
C SER A 183 -0.98 -9.46 -13.67
N HIS A 184 -2.00 -8.65 -13.47
CA HIS A 184 -2.42 -8.15 -12.16
C HIS A 184 -3.73 -8.80 -11.74
N TYR A 185 -3.97 -8.79 -10.43
CA TYR A 185 -5.20 -9.26 -9.81
C TYR A 185 -6.00 -8.04 -9.36
N LEU A 186 -7.27 -7.97 -9.77
CA LEU A 186 -8.22 -6.91 -9.46
C LEU A 186 -9.35 -7.46 -8.58
#